data_AF-A0A432Q8W9-F1
#
_entry.id   AF-A0A432Q8W9-F1
#
_cell.length_a   1.000
_cell.length_b   1.000
_cell.length_c   1.000
_cell.angle_alpha   90.00
_cell.angle_beta   90.00
_cell.angle_gamma   90.00
#
_symmetry.space_group_name_H-M   'P 1'
#
loop_
_entity.id
_entity.type
_entity.pdbx_description
1 polymer ?
#
loop_
_entity_poly.entity_id
_entity_poly.type
_entity_poly.pdbx_seq_one_letter_code
_entity_poly.pdbx_strand_id
1 'polypeptide(L)' 'MSFNAVIFDLDGTLLDTLDDLADAANRVLASLGMPVHRVEEYKYFVG' A
#
# COMPACT_ATOMS: atom_id res chain seq x y z
N MET A 1 26.54 17.17 12.49
CA MET A 1 25.15 17.17 12.98
C MET A 1 24.95 15.91 13.79
N SER A 2 24.37 16.02 14.99
CA SER A 2 24.02 14.86 15.83
C SER A 2 22.50 14.75 15.85
N PHE A 3 21.97 13.61 15.42
CA PHE A 3 20.55 13.31 15.51
C PHE A 3 20.33 12.33 16.67
N ASN A 4 19.36 12.62 17.52
CA ASN A 4 19.07 11.81 18.70
C ASN A 4 18.13 10.63 18.39
N ALA A 5 17.37 10.71 17.30
CA ALA A 5 16.52 9.64 16.79
C ALA A 5 16.18 9.88 15.31
N VAL A 6 15.82 8.81 14.63
CA VAL A 6 15.23 8.82 13.28
C VAL A 6 14.06 7.85 13.29
N ILE A 7 12.93 8.25 12.70
CA ILE A 7 11.73 7.44 12.56
C ILE A 7 11.49 7.21 11.07
N PHE A 8 11.15 5.98 10.72
CA PHE A 8 10.79 5.59 9.38
C PHE A 8 9.36 5.08 9.40
N ASP A 9 8.62 5.44 8.36
CA ASP A 9 7.41 4.72 8.01
C ASP A 9 7.79 3.32 7.49
N LEU A 10 6.83 2.40 7.46
CA LEU A 10 7.07 1.02 7.04
C LEU A 10 6.81 0.87 5.53
N ASP A 11 5.56 1.04 5.14
CA ASP A 11 5.07 0.79 3.78
C ASP A 11 5.56 1.88 2.83
N GLY A 12 6.17 1.48 1.72
CA GLY A 12 6.76 2.40 0.74
C GLY A 12 8.02 3.14 1.21
N THR A 13 8.46 2.93 2.46
CA THR A 13 9.71 3.50 3.00
C THR A 13 10.73 2.41 3.30
N LEU A 14 10.38 1.44 4.14
CA LEU A 14 11.25 0.31 4.47
C LEU A 14 10.91 -0.94 3.67
N LEU A 15 9.64 -1.12 3.29
CA LEU A 15 9.15 -2.28 2.55
C LEU A 15 8.37 -1.85 1.29
N ASP A 16 8.53 -2.60 0.21
CA ASP A 16 7.67 -2.50 -0.98
C ASP A 16 6.49 -3.45 -0.82
N THR A 17 5.36 -2.92 -0.35
CA THR A 17 4.15 -3.67 0.03
C THR A 17 2.96 -3.38 -0.88
N LEU A 18 3.19 -2.71 -2.01
CA LEU A 18 2.10 -2.26 -2.89
C LEU A 18 1.31 -3.44 -3.49
N ASP A 19 1.99 -4.50 -3.90
CA ASP A 19 1.34 -5.70 -4.45
C ASP A 19 0.45 -6.39 -3.41
N ASP A 20 0.96 -6.56 -2.18
CA ASP A 20 0.23 -7.18 -1.08
C ASP A 20 -1.02 -6.38 -0.69
N LEU A 21 -0.89 -5.05 -0.67
CA LEU A 21 -2.00 -4.13 -0.41
C LEU A 21 -3.08 -4.23 -1.50
N ALA A 22 -2.66 -4.25 -2.77
CA ALA A 22 -3.57 -4.37 -3.90
C ALA A 22 -4.30 -5.71 -3.90
N ASP A 23 -3.60 -6.81 -3.61
CA ASP A 23 -4.18 -8.15 -3.52
C ASP A 23 -5.21 -8.25 -2.39
N ALA A 24 -4.88 -7.71 -1.21
CA ALA A 24 -5.79 -7.69 -0.07
C ALA A 24 -7.06 -6.88 -0.37
N ALA A 25 -6.90 -5.68 -0.93
CA ALA A 25 -8.02 -4.81 -1.27
C ALA A 25 -8.91 -5.42 -2.38
N ASN A 26 -8.31 -5.94 -3.45
CA ASN A 26 -9.04 -6.57 -4.54
C ASN A 26 -9.80 -7.82 -4.09
N ARG A 27 -9.25 -8.59 -3.14
CA ARG A 27 -9.95 -9.74 -2.56
C ARG A 27 -11.27 -9.32 -1.89
N VAL A 28 -11.27 -8.18 -1.19
CA VAL A 28 -12.48 -7.66 -0.54
C VAL A 28 -13.44 -7.04 -1.56
N LEU A 29 -12.94 -6.28 -2.53
CA LEU A 29 -13.79 -5.71 -3.59
C LEU A 29 -14.51 -6.81 -4.38
N ALA A 30 -13.79 -7.86 -4.78
CA ALA A 30 -14.36 -9.00 -5.47
C ALA A 30 -15.43 -9.73 -4.65
N SER A 31 -15.21 -9.90 -3.33
CA SER A 31 -16.19 -10.58 -2.46
C SER A 31 -17.49 -9.78 -2.29
N LEU A 32 -17.43 -8.46 -2.44
CA LEU A 32 -18.57 -7.55 -2.39
C LEU A 32 -19.20 -7.29 -3.77
N GLY A 33 -18.69 -7.92 -4.84
CA GLY A 33 -19.16 -7.69 -6.21
C GLY A 33 -18.84 -6.28 -6.74
N MET A 34 -17.82 -5.64 -6.17
CA MET A 34 -17.35 -4.31 -6.57
C MET A 34 -16.24 -4.42 -7.64
N PRO A 35 -16.03 -3.37 -8.45
CA PRO A 35 -14.91 -3.33 -9.39
C PRO A 35 -13.57 -3.50 -8.67
N VAL A 36 -12.69 -4.33 -9.24
CA VAL A 36 -11.29 -4.47 -8.82
C VAL A 36 -10.41 -3.50 -9.59
N HIS A 37 -9.25 -3.17 -9.04
CA HIS A 37 -8.30 -2.21 -9.60
C HIS A 37 -6.95 -2.87 -9.89
N ARG A 38 -6.21 -2.32 -10.86
CA ARG A 38 -4.82 -2.71 -11.09
C ARG A 38 -3.94 -2.21 -9.97
N VAL A 39 -2.84 -2.93 -9.69
CA VAL A 39 -1.85 -2.55 -8.68
C VAL A 39 -1.36 -1.10 -8.87
N GLU A 40 -1.14 -0.66 -10.11
CA GLU A 40 -0.65 0.70 -10.36
C GLU A 40 -1.63 1.80 -9.95
N GLU A 41 -2.93 1.51 -9.95
CA GLU A 41 -3.97 2.46 -9.51
C GLU A 41 -3.89 2.69 -8.00
N TYR A 42 -3.48 1.67 -7.22
CA TYR A 42 -3.36 1.78 -5.77
C TYR A 42 -2.33 2.81 -5.32
N LYS A 43 -1.28 3.09 -6.12
CA LYS A 43 -0.34 4.19 -5.84
C LYS A 43 -1.07 5.51 -5.62
N TYR A 44 -2.06 5.81 -6.45
CA TYR A 44 -2.82 7.06 -6.34
C TYR A 44 -3.91 7.03 -5.25
N PHE A 45 -4.30 5.84 -4.78
CA PHE A 45 -5.29 5.69 -3.70
C PHE A 45 -4.67 5.85 -2.32
N VAL A 46 -3.42 5.42 -2.15
CA VAL A 46 -2.74 5.41 -0.85
C VAL A 46 -1.62 6.45 -0.73
N GLY A 47 -1.14 7.04 -1.82
CA GLY A 47 -0.17 8.16 -1.78
C GLY A 47 0.67 8.30 -3.04
#